data_AF-A0A8D8T2W0-F1
#
_entry.id   AF-A0A8D8T2W0-F1
#
_cell.length_a   1.000
_cell.length_b   1.000
_cell.length_c   1.000
_cell.angle_alpha   90.00
_cell.angle_beta   90.00
_cell.angle_gamma   90.00
#
_symmetry.space_group_name_H-M   'P 1'
#
loop_
_entity.id
_entity.type
_entity.pdbx_description
1 polymer ?
#
loop_
_entity_poly.entity_id
_entity_poly.type
_entity_poly.pdbx_seq_one_letter_code
_entity_poly.pdbx_strand_id
1 'polypeptide(L)'
;RFSMHVFLPNKRTGLAALEKKFFQTNESFAEKFGNIVNNGFKTKVEVTLPRFKITSSWNMTNLCLKLGMGVAFSPSADFSQMTLDNSPLYISDVVQKALIEVNEEGTEAAAATGNYRHLRDNFYKTKSKR
;
A
#
# COMPACT_ATOMS: atom_id res chain seq x y z
N ARG A 1 -11.99 -6.73 -15.07
CA ARG A 1 -11.28 -8.05 -15.14
C ARG A 1 -9.86 -7.82 -14.69
N PHE A 2 -9.29 -8.67 -13.83
CA PHE A 2 -7.93 -8.53 -13.29
C PHE A 2 -6.98 -9.54 -13.94
N SER A 3 -5.69 -9.22 -13.96
CA SER A 3 -4.60 -10.10 -14.44
C SER A 3 -3.33 -9.88 -13.63
N MET A 4 -2.54 -10.95 -13.47
CA MET A 4 -1.20 -10.89 -12.88
C MET A 4 -0.16 -10.73 -13.99
N HIS A 5 0.72 -9.74 -13.86
CA HIS A 5 1.85 -9.54 -14.77
C HIS A 5 3.14 -9.96 -14.07
N VAL A 6 3.86 -10.91 -14.65
CA VAL A 6 5.11 -11.43 -14.11
C VAL A 6 6.27 -10.94 -14.96
N PHE A 7 7.20 -10.20 -14.35
CA PHE A 7 8.41 -9.71 -15.00
C PHE A 7 9.61 -10.49 -14.46
N LEU A 8 10.19 -11.38 -15.28
CA LEU A 8 11.28 -12.27 -14.89
C LEU A 8 12.61 -11.80 -15.50
N PRO A 9 13.62 -11.42 -14.68
CA PRO A 9 14.96 -11.15 -15.19
C PRO A 9 15.62 -12.41 -15.77
N ASN A 10 16.37 -12.27 -16.87
CA ASN A 10 17.10 -13.40 -17.47
C ASN A 10 18.23 -13.94 -16.59
N LYS A 11 18.77 -13.12 -15.68
CA LYS A 11 19.83 -13.52 -14.73
C LYS A 11 19.21 -13.68 -13.35
N ARG A 12 19.63 -14.71 -12.60
CA ARG A 12 19.17 -14.95 -11.21
C ARG A 12 19.36 -13.75 -10.27
N THR A 13 20.46 -13.01 -10.43
CA THR A 13 20.76 -11.78 -9.66
C THR A 13 20.33 -10.50 -10.39
N GLY A 14 19.53 -10.62 -11.44
CA GLY A 14 19.16 -9.54 -12.35
C GLY A 14 18.03 -8.63 -11.85
N LEU A 15 17.43 -8.90 -10.68
CA LEU A 15 16.28 -8.14 -10.18
C LEU A 15 16.60 -6.65 -9.99
N ALA A 16 17.72 -6.32 -9.35
CA ALA A 16 18.11 -4.92 -9.16
C ALA A 16 18.28 -4.16 -10.49
N ALA A 17 18.83 -4.81 -11.52
CA ALA A 17 18.96 -4.20 -12.84
C ALA A 17 17.59 -3.98 -13.51
N LEU A 18 16.66 -4.93 -13.33
CA LEU A 18 15.28 -4.79 -13.79
C LEU A 18 14.58 -3.63 -13.09
N GLU A 19 14.69 -3.52 -11.76
CA GLU A 19 14.12 -2.42 -10.98
C GLU A 19 14.64 -1.06 -11.42
N LYS A 20 15.95 -0.92 -11.66
CA LYS A 20 16.52 0.32 -12.19
C LYS A 20 15.91 0.69 -13.55
N LYS A 21 15.75 -0.28 -14.44
CA LYS A 21 15.14 -0.07 -15.76
C LYS A 21 13.68 0.36 -15.67
N PHE A 22 12.95 -0.11 -14.66
CA PHE A 22 11.54 0.22 -14.45
C PHE A 22 11.31 1.54 -13.71
N PHE A 23 12.06 1.79 -12.64
CA PHE A 23 11.72 2.81 -11.65
C PHE A 23 12.72 3.97 -11.56
N GLN A 24 13.92 3.85 -12.14
CA GLN A 24 14.98 4.88 -12.04
C GLN A 24 15.18 5.61 -13.38
N THR A 25 14.09 5.99 -14.01
CA THR A 25 14.09 6.67 -15.32
C THR A 25 13.16 7.88 -15.31
N ASN A 26 13.35 8.78 -16.26
CA ASN A 26 12.55 10.01 -16.37
C ASN A 26 11.11 9.79 -16.86
N GLU A 27 10.79 8.63 -17.44
CA GLU A 27 9.44 8.27 -17.88
C GLU A 27 8.59 7.75 -16.71
N SER A 28 7.28 8.01 -16.78
CA SER A 28 6.36 7.53 -15.76
C SER A 28 6.22 5.99 -15.80
N PHE A 29 5.98 5.39 -14.63
CA PHE A 29 5.71 3.95 -14.56
C PHE A 29 4.51 3.55 -15.43
N ALA A 30 3.46 4.37 -15.48
CA ALA A 30 2.25 4.09 -16.23
C ALA A 30 2.50 3.98 -17.74
N GLU A 31 3.29 4.89 -18.30
CA GLU A 31 3.66 4.87 -19.72
C GLU A 31 4.48 3.63 -20.05
N LYS A 32 5.50 3.32 -19.24
CA LYS A 32 6.34 2.14 -19.44
C LYS A 32 5.57 0.84 -19.34
N PHE A 33 4.76 0.72 -18.29
CA PHE A 33 3.92 -0.44 -18.08
C PHE A 33 2.94 -0.63 -19.25
N GLY A 34 2.27 0.45 -19.65
CA GLY A 34 1.38 0.46 -20.81
C GLY A 34 2.09 -0.01 -22.08
N ASN A 35 3.27 0.52 -22.37
CA ASN A 35 4.06 0.12 -23.53
C ASN A 35 4.44 -1.36 -23.51
N ILE A 36 4.86 -1.91 -22.36
CA ILE A 36 5.25 -3.32 -22.28
C ILE A 36 4.05 -4.24 -22.43
N VAL A 37 2.93 -3.92 -21.79
CA VAL A 37 1.71 -4.74 -21.85
C VAL A 37 1.06 -4.68 -23.23
N ASN A 38 1.05 -3.51 -23.86
CA ASN A 38 0.41 -3.31 -25.17
C ASN A 38 1.24 -3.85 -26.34
N ASN A 39 2.57 -3.87 -26.23
CA ASN A 39 3.45 -4.42 -27.26
C ASN A 39 3.65 -5.94 -27.14
N GLY A 40 3.09 -6.57 -26.11
CA GLY A 40 3.07 -8.03 -25.98
C GLY A 40 2.16 -8.67 -27.02
N PHE A 41 2.50 -9.90 -27.43
CA PHE A 41 1.64 -10.71 -28.29
C PHE A 41 1.31 -12.05 -27.60
N LYS A 42 0.15 -12.62 -27.95
CA LYS A 42 -0.26 -13.92 -27.42
C LYS A 42 0.55 -15.02 -28.07
N THR A 43 1.18 -15.88 -27.27
CA THR A 43 1.90 -17.05 -27.75
C THR A 43 1.76 -18.20 -26.75
N LYS A 44 1.96 -19.44 -27.22
CA LYS A 44 2.02 -20.60 -26.33
C LYS A 44 3.34 -20.55 -25.55
N VAL A 45 3.24 -20.69 -24.23
CA VAL A 45 4.39 -20.66 -23.32
C VAL A 45 4.25 -21.80 -22.32
N GLU A 46 5.38 -22.41 -21.98
CA GLU A 46 5.49 -23.29 -20.81
C GLU A 46 5.84 -22.41 -19.60
N VAL A 47 5.01 -22.46 -18.56
CA VAL A 47 5.14 -21.60 -17.39
C VAL A 47 5.37 -22.47 -16.16
N THR A 48 6.45 -22.19 -15.44
CA THR A 48 6.67 -22.70 -14.09
C THR A 48 6.58 -21.53 -13.12
N LEU A 49 5.52 -21.50 -12.32
CA LEU A 49 5.31 -20.47 -11.30
C LEU A 49 5.19 -21.15 -9.93
N PRO A 50 6.02 -20.78 -8.93
CA PRO A 50 5.95 -21.39 -7.61
C PRO A 50 4.69 -20.93 -6.86
N ARG A 51 4.17 -21.79 -5.98
CA ARG A 51 3.22 -21.35 -4.94
C ARG A 51 3.95 -20.43 -3.98
N PHE A 52 3.32 -19.33 -3.61
CA PHE A 52 3.88 -18.44 -2.60
C PHE A 52 2.81 -17.69 -1.83
N LYS A 53 3.18 -17.28 -0.62
CA LYS A 53 2.39 -16.42 0.24
C LYS A 53 3.26 -15.26 0.70
N ILE A 54 2.84 -14.04 0.39
CA ILE A 54 3.49 -12.80 0.80
C ILE A 54 2.57 -12.09 1.78
N THR A 55 3.08 -11.83 2.99
CA THR A 55 2.42 -10.96 3.96
C THR A 55 3.31 -9.75 4.19
N SER A 56 2.74 -8.57 4.17
CA SER A 56 3.45 -7.32 4.44
C SER A 56 2.64 -6.43 5.36
N SER A 57 3.33 -5.70 6.23
CA SER A 57 2.75 -4.73 7.15
C SER A 57 3.70 -3.53 7.20
N TRP A 58 3.21 -2.38 6.75
CA TRP A 58 3.98 -1.16 6.60
C TRP A 58 3.41 -0.07 7.49
N ASN A 59 4.27 0.57 8.28
CA ASN A 59 3.97 1.88 8.84
C ASN A 59 4.23 2.92 7.76
N MET A 60 3.14 3.51 7.26
CA MET A 60 3.16 4.46 6.16
C MET A 60 3.32 5.91 6.62
N THR A 61 3.28 6.18 7.93
CA THR A 61 3.38 7.53 8.50
C THR A 61 4.61 8.25 7.97
N ASN A 62 5.79 7.64 8.09
CA ASN A 62 7.03 8.25 7.60
C ASN A 62 7.03 8.51 6.08
N LEU A 63 6.37 7.65 5.30
CA LEU A 63 6.25 7.86 3.86
C LEU A 63 5.28 9.01 3.55
N CYS A 64 4.10 9.04 4.18
CA CYS A 64 3.14 10.12 4.06
C CYS A 64 3.74 11.47 4.45
N LEU A 65 4.54 11.53 5.52
CA LEU A 65 5.29 12.72 5.91
C LEU A 65 6.25 13.17 4.80
N LYS A 66 7.03 12.25 4.23
CA LYS A 66 7.94 12.53 3.10
C LYS A 66 7.22 12.97 1.83
N LEU A 67 5.98 12.52 1.63
CA LEU A 67 5.13 12.90 0.51
C LEU A 67 4.36 14.22 0.74
N GLY A 68 4.63 14.92 1.85
CA GLY A 68 4.06 16.26 2.11
C GLY A 68 2.78 16.26 2.95
N MET A 69 2.34 15.13 3.48
CA MET A 69 1.13 15.05 4.32
C MET A 69 1.37 15.44 5.79
N GLY A 70 2.41 16.23 6.10
CA GLY A 70 2.82 16.55 7.47
C GLY A 70 1.73 17.12 8.37
N VAL A 71 0.89 18.01 7.83
CA VAL A 71 -0.19 18.69 8.58
C VAL A 71 -1.18 17.69 9.17
N ALA A 72 -1.52 16.64 8.43
CA ALA A 72 -2.50 15.62 8.85
C ALA A 72 -2.09 14.84 10.11
N PHE A 73 -0.79 14.82 10.44
CA PHE A 73 -0.23 14.16 11.62
C PHE A 73 0.08 15.13 12.77
N SER A 74 -0.28 16.40 12.62
CA SER A 74 0.00 17.46 13.59
C SER A 74 -1.28 17.97 14.24
N PRO A 75 -1.20 18.62 15.42
CA PRO A 75 -2.34 19.28 16.04
C PRO A 75 -2.98 20.39 15.17
N SER A 76 -2.31 20.83 14.11
CA SER A 76 -2.83 21.79 13.13
C SER A 76 -3.68 21.14 12.03
N ALA A 77 -3.89 19.82 12.08
CA ALA A 77 -4.79 19.13 11.16
C ALA A 77 -6.22 19.63 11.32
N ASP A 78 -6.88 19.91 10.20
CA ASP A 78 -8.31 20.19 10.17
C ASP A 78 -9.08 18.95 9.73
N PHE A 79 -9.60 18.22 10.71
CA PHE A 79 -10.55 17.13 10.52
C PHE A 79 -11.90 17.45 11.16
N SER A 80 -12.27 18.73 11.27
CA SER A 80 -13.51 19.20 11.91
C SER A 80 -14.76 18.52 11.34
N GLN A 81 -14.78 18.25 10.03
CA GLN A 81 -15.88 17.56 9.34
C GLN A 81 -16.04 16.08 9.72
N MET A 82 -15.14 15.51 10.51
CA MET A 82 -15.23 14.13 11.00
C MET A 82 -15.84 14.02 12.40
N THR A 83 -16.14 15.15 13.07
CA THR A 83 -16.67 15.20 14.44
C THR A 83 -17.83 16.16 14.58
N LEU A 84 -18.81 15.76 15.39
CA LEU A 84 -19.97 16.60 15.70
C LEU A 84 -19.65 17.72 16.71
N ASP A 85 -18.62 17.53 17.54
CA ASP A 85 -18.27 18.40 18.66
C ASP A 85 -17.08 19.33 18.40
N ASN A 86 -16.58 19.37 17.16
CA ASN A 86 -15.37 20.10 16.75
C ASN A 86 -14.14 19.78 17.61
N SER A 87 -14.06 18.56 18.17
CA SER A 87 -12.88 18.13 18.90
C SER A 87 -11.65 18.11 17.97
N PRO A 88 -10.49 18.65 18.41
CA PRO A 88 -9.29 18.66 17.59
C PRO A 88 -8.79 17.23 17.36
N LEU A 89 -8.49 16.91 16.11
CA LEU A 89 -8.16 15.57 15.66
C LEU A 89 -6.97 15.60 14.72
N TYR A 90 -6.15 14.55 14.77
CA TYR A 90 -5.05 14.33 13.85
C TYR A 90 -4.80 12.83 13.70
N ILE A 91 -4.12 12.45 12.62
CA ILE A 91 -3.72 11.06 12.38
C ILE A 91 -2.52 10.76 13.26
N SER A 92 -2.59 9.71 14.08
CA SER A 92 -1.44 9.28 14.88
C SER A 92 -0.55 8.33 14.10
N ASP A 93 -1.15 7.39 13.35
CA ASP A 93 -0.40 6.42 12.57
C ASP A 93 -1.23 5.88 11.38
N VAL A 94 -0.56 5.52 10.30
CA VAL A 94 -1.13 4.86 9.12
C VAL A 94 -0.45 3.49 8.96
N VAL A 95 -1.22 2.42 9.09
CA VAL A 95 -0.74 1.05 8.95
C VAL A 95 -1.41 0.38 7.74
N GLN A 96 -0.60 -0.07 6.80
CA GLN A 96 -1.04 -0.82 5.63
C GLN A 96 -0.60 -2.27 5.73
N LYS A 97 -1.55 -3.20 5.75
CA LYS A 97 -1.30 -4.64 5.70
C LYS A 97 -1.78 -5.21 4.38
N ALA A 98 -0.97 -6.06 3.75
CA ALA A 98 -1.33 -6.73 2.51
C ALA A 98 -0.89 -8.20 2.54
N LEU A 99 -1.76 -9.06 2.03
CA LEU A 99 -1.57 -10.49 1.87
C LEU A 99 -1.81 -10.86 0.40
N ILE A 100 -0.89 -11.61 -0.20
CA ILE A 100 -1.05 -12.22 -1.51
C ILE A 100 -0.72 -13.70 -1.38
N GLU A 101 -1.63 -14.56 -1.83
CA GLU A 101 -1.45 -16.00 -1.91
C GLU A 101 -1.70 -16.46 -3.34
N VAL A 102 -0.75 -17.21 -3.89
CA VAL A 102 -0.80 -17.74 -5.25
C VAL A 102 -0.67 -19.26 -5.19
N ASN A 103 -1.68 -19.95 -5.72
CA ASN A 103 -1.76 -21.40 -5.83
C ASN A 103 -2.26 -21.81 -7.22
N GLU A 104 -2.45 -23.11 -7.45
CA GLU A 104 -2.91 -23.65 -8.74
C GLU A 104 -4.35 -23.27 -9.10
N GLU A 105 -5.19 -22.99 -8.10
CA GLU A 105 -6.59 -22.63 -8.31
C GLU A 105 -6.75 -21.14 -8.64
N GLY A 106 -5.79 -20.29 -8.23
CA GLY A 106 -5.76 -18.89 -8.58
C GLY A 106 -4.90 -18.02 -7.66
N THR A 107 -5.27 -16.74 -7.56
CA THR A 107 -4.64 -15.77 -6.68
C THR A 107 -5.69 -15.24 -5.70
N GLU A 108 -5.47 -15.45 -4.41
CA GLU A 108 -6.22 -14.81 -3.34
C GLU A 108 -5.40 -13.64 -2.78
N ALA A 109 -5.90 -12.42 -2.95
CA ALA A 109 -5.24 -11.20 -2.46
C ALA A 109 -6.17 -10.45 -1.50
N ALA A 110 -5.67 -10.09 -0.32
CA ALA A 110 -6.40 -9.31 0.69
C ALA A 110 -5.52 -8.16 1.19
N ALA A 111 -6.03 -6.93 1.19
CA ALA A 111 -5.33 -5.76 1.72
C ALA A 111 -6.23 -4.98 2.70
N ALA A 112 -5.66 -4.54 3.82
CA ALA A 112 -6.34 -3.75 4.84
C ALA A 112 -5.47 -2.54 5.20
N THR A 113 -6.05 -1.34 5.08
CA THR A 113 -5.41 -0.09 5.48
C THR A 113 -6.16 0.47 6.69
N GLY A 114 -5.44 0.72 7.79
CA GLY A 114 -6.00 1.26 9.03
C GLY A 114 -5.27 2.53 9.46
N ASN A 115 -6.02 3.52 9.96
CA ASN A 115 -5.47 4.74 10.54
C ASN A 115 -5.84 4.79 12.02
N TYR A 116 -4.86 5.01 12.89
CA TYR A 116 -5.08 5.18 14.32
C TYR A 116 -5.29 6.66 14.65
N ARG A 117 -6.17 6.94 15.62
CA ARG A 117 -6.48 8.29 16.12
C ARG A 117 -6.07 8.38 17.58
N HIS A 118 -5.43 9.48 17.97
CA HIS A 118 -5.21 9.79 19.38
C HIS A 118 -6.32 10.75 19.84
N LEU A 119 -7.23 10.27 20.69
CA LEU A 119 -8.21 11.10 21.39
C LEU A 119 -7.58 11.53 22.71
N ARG A 120 -7.59 12.83 23.00
CA ARG A 120 -7.02 13.36 24.25
C ARG A 120 -7.87 12.85 25.42
N ASP A 121 -7.25 12.09 26.32
CA ASP A 121 -7.88 11.55 27.53
C ASP A 121 -8.41 12.67 28.42
N ASN A 122 -9.73 12.92 28.39
CA ASN A 122 -10.41 13.74 29.39
C ASN A 122 -11.87 13.32 29.63
N PHE A 123 -12.23 12.06 29.42
CA PHE A 123 -13.61 11.57 29.65
C PHE A 123 -13.76 10.19 30.32
N TYR A 124 -12.85 9.80 31.22
CA TYR A 124 -13.03 8.64 32.11
C TYR A 124 -13.26 8.99 33.59
N LYS A 125 -14.00 10.06 33.88
CA LYS A 125 -14.55 10.27 35.23
C LYS A 125 -15.96 10.86 35.16
N THR A 126 -16.97 10.02 34.99
CA THR A 126 -18.24 10.17 35.73
C THR A 126 -19.15 8.94 35.66
N LYS A 127 -19.40 8.37 36.84
CA LYS A 127 -20.61 7.65 37.30
C LYS A 127 -20.84 6.20 36.84
N SER A 128 -20.17 5.28 37.54
CA SER A 128 -20.88 4.12 38.12
C SER A 128 -21.06 4.38 39.61
N LYS A 129 -22.28 4.74 40.01
CA LYS A 129 -22.78 4.64 41.38
C LYS A 129 -24.28 4.39 41.30
N ARG A 130 -24.65 3.22 41.81
CA ARG A 130 -25.97 2.62 42.02
C ARG A 130 -26.55 1.91 40.80
#